data_AF-A0A6G7XKE5-F1
#
_entry.id   AF-A0A6G7XKE5-F1
#
_cell.length_a   1.000
_cell.length_b   1.000
_cell.length_c   1.000
_cell.angle_alpha   90.00
_cell.angle_beta   90.00
_cell.angle_gamma   90.00
#
_symmetry.space_group_name_H-M   'P 1'
#
loop_
_entity.id
_entity.type
_entity.pdbx_description
1 polymer ?
#
loop_
_entity_poly.entity_id
_entity_poly.type
_entity_poly.pdbx_seq_one_letter_code
_entity_poly.pdbx_strand_id
1 'polypeptide(L)'
;MNGDHPEDNLLIARAFGRPGATASTMVGLNEEAGIWRVTDADGEQDLAVAWPSGPISERPEIRREVVVLYKTACERLGVTPREEHKPAAEHSHGTPLPQDGAADSEAEDKAFSKVIRETSWSDHSDSEGAGFMDDIMHGRASRQDYIDLVAQHFFMYEALEVAAEQLTADPAFADFHPAALVRKSALESDLAYLIGDDWRERISAVPATEAYATRIREIAAENWLPGIVAHHYTRYLGDLSGGQMIAKLVAKQHDLADAGIEFYNFTELGSIPAFKNTYRAGLDRLGVSMDDAERKRFLEEVRIAYGFNTAVFVDLSRQKATA
;
A
#
# COMPACT_ATOMS: atom_id res chain seq x y z
N MET A 1 1.25 8.65 7.05
CA MET A 1 2.12 8.76 8.24
C MET A 1 1.48 9.57 9.35
N ASN A 2 0.75 10.65 9.06
CA ASN A 2 0.31 11.64 10.07
C ASN A 2 -0.88 11.24 10.97
N GLY A 3 -1.19 9.96 11.16
CA GLY A 3 -2.37 9.54 11.93
C GLY A 3 -2.35 8.14 12.53
N ASP A 4 -1.31 7.35 12.24
CA ASP A 4 -1.09 6.06 12.87
C ASP A 4 -0.04 6.25 13.97
N HIS A 5 -0.30 5.73 15.17
CA HIS A 5 0.49 5.84 16.41
C HIS A 5 0.41 7.17 17.21
N PRO A 6 -0.79 7.66 17.59
CA PRO A 6 -0.93 8.85 18.44
C PRO A 6 -0.17 8.70 19.78
N GLU A 7 -0.09 7.48 20.32
CA GLU A 7 0.65 7.19 21.55
C GLU A 7 2.17 7.29 21.40
N ASP A 8 2.74 6.84 20.28
CA ASP A 8 4.20 6.95 20.05
C ASP A 8 4.59 8.41 19.82
N ASN A 9 3.77 9.14 19.04
CA ASN A 9 3.93 10.58 18.85
C ASN A 9 3.86 11.34 20.19
N LEU A 10 3.00 10.89 21.11
CA LEU A 10 2.86 11.47 22.45
C LEU A 10 4.11 11.20 23.30
N LEU A 11 4.65 9.98 23.26
CA LEU A 11 5.90 9.64 23.95
C LEU A 11 7.07 10.47 23.41
N ILE A 12 7.19 10.62 22.10
CA ILE A 12 8.21 11.47 21.46
C ILE A 12 8.06 12.92 21.92
N ALA A 13 6.85 13.49 21.88
CA ALA A 13 6.63 14.87 22.33
C ALA A 13 7.02 15.08 23.80
N ARG A 14 6.64 14.14 24.69
CA ARG A 14 6.98 14.18 26.12
C ARG A 14 8.47 14.10 26.38
N ALA A 15 9.18 13.25 25.65
CA ALA A 15 10.61 13.01 25.86
C ALA A 15 11.53 14.09 25.28
N PHE A 16 11.07 14.88 24.31
CA PHE A 16 11.92 15.80 23.53
C PHE A 16 11.56 17.29 23.66
N GLY A 17 10.59 17.67 24.49
CA GLY A 17 10.39 19.09 24.80
C GLY A 17 9.04 19.47 25.41
N ARG A 18 8.07 18.56 25.46
CA ARG A 18 6.70 18.83 25.94
C ARG A 18 6.23 17.78 26.96
N PRO A 19 6.84 17.71 28.17
CA PRO A 19 6.49 16.69 29.17
C PRO A 19 5.01 16.69 29.58
N GLY A 20 4.33 17.84 29.47
CA GLY A 20 2.89 18.00 29.74
C GLY A 20 1.96 17.69 28.57
N ALA A 21 2.47 17.18 27.44
CA ALA A 21 1.66 16.88 26.26
C ALA A 21 0.53 15.88 26.58
N THR A 22 -0.66 16.16 26.05
CA THR A 22 -1.86 15.30 26.14
C THR A 22 -2.24 14.70 24.78
N ALA A 23 -1.86 15.35 23.68
CA ALA A 23 -1.97 14.82 22.32
C ALA A 23 -0.76 15.23 21.48
N SER A 24 -0.40 14.41 20.49
CA SER A 24 0.69 14.70 19.58
C SER A 24 0.47 14.01 18.24
N THR A 25 0.78 14.69 17.14
CA THR A 25 0.68 14.14 15.79
C THR A 25 1.79 14.71 14.92
N MET A 26 2.53 13.87 14.21
CA MET A 26 3.51 14.35 13.22
C MET A 26 2.78 15.05 12.07
N VAL A 27 3.07 16.32 11.83
CA VAL A 27 2.42 17.16 10.81
C VAL A 27 3.32 17.52 9.65
N GLY A 28 4.64 17.37 9.81
CA GLY A 28 5.60 17.67 8.77
C GLY A 28 7.00 17.17 9.12
N LEU A 29 7.95 17.46 8.24
CA LEU A 29 9.37 17.21 8.42
C LEU A 29 10.18 18.07 7.46
N ASN A 30 11.48 18.18 7.75
CA ASN A 30 12.49 18.69 6.84
C ASN A 30 13.75 17.80 6.93
N GLU A 31 14.82 18.23 6.25
CA GLU A 31 16.11 17.52 6.23
C GLU A 31 16.68 17.33 7.64
N GLU A 32 16.43 18.22 8.59
CA GLU A 32 17.07 18.21 9.91
C GLU A 32 16.19 17.64 11.04
N ALA A 33 14.87 17.69 10.89
CA ALA A 33 13.94 17.37 11.96
C ALA A 33 12.55 16.89 11.47
N GLY A 34 11.90 16.10 12.32
CA GLY A 34 10.45 15.88 12.24
C GLY A 34 9.69 16.99 12.97
N ILE A 35 8.47 17.29 12.54
CA ILE A 35 7.61 18.33 13.11
C ILE A 35 6.34 17.69 13.66
N TRP A 36 6.12 17.83 14.96
CA TRP A 36 4.94 17.36 15.66
C TRP A 36 4.05 18.51 16.08
N ARG A 37 2.75 18.39 15.85
CA ARG A 37 1.73 19.22 16.46
C ARG A 37 1.37 18.63 17.79
N VAL A 38 1.61 19.38 18.85
CA VAL A 38 1.45 18.93 20.23
C VAL A 38 0.40 19.79 20.92
N THR A 39 -0.51 19.15 21.62
CA THR A 39 -1.49 19.80 22.50
C THR A 39 -1.08 19.58 23.94
N ASP A 40 -1.00 20.65 24.73
CA ASP A 40 -0.83 20.62 26.18
C ASP A 40 -1.71 21.67 26.87
N ALA A 41 -1.45 21.98 28.15
CA ALA A 41 -2.25 22.93 28.92
C ALA A 41 -2.20 24.37 28.37
N ASP A 42 -1.15 24.71 27.62
CA ASP A 42 -0.94 26.05 27.07
C ASP A 42 -1.54 26.22 25.66
N GLY A 43 -2.05 25.13 25.07
CA GLY A 43 -2.69 25.13 23.76
C GLY A 43 -2.04 24.16 22.78
N GLU A 44 -2.09 24.50 21.50
CA GLU A 44 -1.54 23.71 20.41
C GLU A 44 -0.33 24.41 19.79
N GLN A 45 0.80 23.70 19.71
CA GLN A 45 2.05 24.22 19.16
C GLN A 45 2.81 23.16 18.37
N ASP A 46 3.63 23.63 17.43
CA ASP A 46 4.55 22.75 16.71
C ASP A 46 5.86 22.55 17.52
N LEU A 47 6.34 21.31 17.53
CA LEU A 47 7.57 20.84 18.15
C LEU A 47 8.44 20.21 17.06
N ALA A 48 9.61 20.81 16.80
CA ALA A 48 10.62 20.21 15.94
C ALA A 48 11.56 19.31 16.77
N VAL A 49 11.71 18.06 16.36
CA VAL A 49 12.65 17.11 16.99
C VAL A 49 13.67 16.68 15.95
N ALA A 50 14.94 16.99 16.22
CA ALA A 50 16.05 16.66 15.33
C ALA A 50 16.18 15.15 15.11
N TRP A 51 16.57 14.77 13.90
CA TRP A 51 16.80 13.37 13.57
C TRP A 51 17.98 12.80 14.35
N PRO A 52 17.81 11.68 15.08
CA PRO A 52 18.88 11.11 15.91
C PRO A 52 20.15 10.76 15.14
N SER A 53 20.02 10.33 13.88
CA SER A 53 21.14 9.93 13.04
C SER A 53 21.70 11.07 12.17
N GLY A 54 21.22 12.31 12.34
CA GLY A 54 21.59 13.46 11.52
C GLY A 54 20.64 13.70 10.34
N PRO A 55 20.96 14.66 9.43
CA PRO A 55 20.06 15.05 8.36
C PRO A 55 19.70 13.89 7.43
N ILE A 56 18.44 13.85 6.99
CA ILE A 56 17.91 12.85 6.07
C ILE A 56 17.79 13.42 4.66
N SER A 57 18.06 12.61 3.65
CA SER A 57 17.86 12.98 2.24
C SER A 57 16.89 12.06 1.50
N GLU A 58 16.57 10.89 2.06
CA GLU A 58 15.73 9.90 1.39
C GLU A 58 14.49 9.53 2.21
N ARG A 59 13.37 9.32 1.51
CA ARG A 59 12.07 8.99 2.14
C ARG A 59 12.09 7.71 3.00
N PRO A 60 12.86 6.65 2.68
CA PRO A 60 12.97 5.46 3.54
C PRO A 60 13.59 5.75 4.91
N GLU A 61 14.44 6.78 5.02
CA GLU A 61 15.13 7.13 6.27
C GLU A 61 14.16 7.64 7.34
N ILE A 62 13.07 8.30 6.92
CA ILE A 62 12.05 8.86 7.82
C ILE A 62 11.54 7.81 8.80
N ARG A 63 11.19 6.61 8.31
CA ARG A 63 10.66 5.54 9.17
C ARG A 63 11.71 5.06 10.16
N ARG A 64 12.96 4.90 9.72
CA ARG A 64 14.07 4.51 10.59
C ARG A 64 14.28 5.54 11.70
N GLU A 65 14.35 6.81 11.35
CA GLU A 65 14.58 7.89 12.32
C GLU A 65 13.41 8.05 13.30
N VAL A 66 12.16 7.91 12.85
CA VAL A 66 10.98 7.93 13.74
C VAL A 66 11.01 6.75 14.73
N VAL A 67 11.42 5.56 14.29
CA VAL A 67 11.58 4.40 15.18
C VAL A 67 12.70 4.62 16.21
N VAL A 68 13.82 5.24 15.79
CA VAL A 68 14.90 5.59 16.73
C VAL A 68 14.40 6.62 17.75
N LEU A 69 13.70 7.68 17.31
CA LEU A 69 13.11 8.67 18.20
C LEU A 69 12.15 8.05 19.22
N TYR A 70 11.31 7.13 18.77
CA TYR A 70 10.39 6.40 19.64
C TYR A 70 11.15 5.58 20.70
N LYS A 71 12.15 4.79 20.29
CA LYS A 71 12.96 4.00 21.23
C LYS A 71 13.68 4.88 22.25
N THR A 72 14.28 5.98 21.79
CA THR A 72 14.91 6.96 22.69
C THR A 72 13.89 7.63 23.61
N ALA A 73 12.67 7.89 23.14
CA ALA A 73 11.61 8.44 23.98
C ALA A 73 11.20 7.46 25.10
N CYS A 74 11.02 6.18 24.75
CA CYS A 74 10.77 5.10 25.71
C CYS A 74 11.87 5.01 26.77
N GLU A 75 13.14 5.01 26.36
CA GLU A 75 14.29 5.01 27.27
C GLU A 75 14.29 6.21 28.23
N ARG A 76 14.06 7.41 27.70
CA ARG A 76 14.02 8.65 28.51
C ARG A 76 12.87 8.67 29.51
N LEU A 77 11.73 8.08 29.16
CA LEU A 77 10.53 8.06 29.98
C LEU A 77 10.42 6.82 30.88
N GLY A 78 11.36 5.86 30.75
CA GLY A 78 11.31 4.59 31.48
C GLY A 78 10.15 3.69 31.08
N VAL A 79 9.68 3.81 29.83
CA VAL A 79 8.57 3.01 29.27
C VAL A 79 9.13 1.87 28.44
N THR A 80 8.60 0.65 28.60
CA THR A 80 8.99 -0.49 27.76
C THR A 80 8.50 -0.29 26.32
N PRO A 81 9.39 -0.34 25.30
CA PRO A 81 8.97 -0.22 23.90
C PRO A 81 8.06 -1.38 23.48
N ARG A 82 7.09 -1.10 22.59
CA ARG A 82 6.22 -2.13 22.01
C ARG A 82 7.02 -3.13 21.16
N GLU A 83 6.65 -4.42 21.25
CA GLU A 83 7.29 -5.54 20.52
C GLU A 83 7.28 -5.34 19.00
N GLU A 84 6.29 -4.61 18.46
CA GLU A 84 6.12 -4.30 17.02
C GLU A 84 7.32 -3.57 16.37
N HIS A 85 8.27 -3.05 17.15
CA HIS A 85 9.45 -2.31 16.67
C HIS A 85 10.80 -3.03 16.91
N LYS A 86 10.78 -4.30 17.32
CA LYS A 86 12.00 -5.12 17.39
C LYS A 86 12.43 -5.55 15.97
N PRO A 87 13.73 -5.48 15.64
CA PRO A 87 14.23 -6.21 14.48
C PRO A 87 14.02 -7.71 14.72
N ALA A 88 13.65 -8.46 13.67
CA ALA A 88 13.48 -9.90 13.73
C ALA A 88 14.76 -10.56 14.28
N ALA A 89 14.68 -11.12 15.48
CA ALA A 89 15.79 -11.85 16.08
C ALA A 89 15.76 -13.31 15.62
N GLU A 90 16.95 -13.82 15.28
CA GLU A 90 17.22 -15.20 14.89
C GLU A 90 16.62 -16.21 15.88
N HIS A 91 15.77 -17.10 15.39
CA HIS A 91 15.18 -18.17 16.19
C HIS A 91 16.22 -19.25 16.51
N SER A 92 16.57 -19.38 17.79
CA SER A 92 17.17 -20.59 18.37
C SER A 92 16.16 -21.28 19.28
N HIS A 93 16.12 -22.60 19.18
CA HIS A 93 15.20 -23.53 19.83
C HIS A 93 15.13 -23.41 21.36
N GLY A 94 13.91 -23.54 21.90
CA GLY A 94 13.70 -23.93 23.29
C GLY A 94 12.22 -23.94 23.70
N THR A 95 11.61 -25.12 23.76
CA THR A 95 10.33 -25.36 24.44
C THR A 95 10.57 -25.45 25.95
N PRO A 96 9.69 -24.93 26.82
CA PRO A 96 8.70 -25.84 27.48
C PRO A 96 7.32 -25.21 27.82
N LEU A 97 6.25 -25.96 27.52
CA LEU A 97 5.05 -26.38 28.31
C LEU A 97 4.33 -25.43 29.32
N PRO A 98 3.05 -25.72 29.68
CA PRO A 98 1.91 -24.80 29.51
C PRO A 98 1.45 -24.13 30.82
N GLN A 99 0.72 -23.02 30.69
CA GLN A 99 -0.14 -22.51 31.75
C GLN A 99 -1.52 -22.18 31.19
N ASP A 100 -2.51 -22.93 31.68
CA ASP A 100 -3.92 -22.57 31.65
C ASP A 100 -4.14 -21.28 32.45
N GLY A 101 -4.92 -20.37 31.90
CA GLY A 101 -5.32 -19.15 32.58
C GLY A 101 -6.16 -18.28 31.65
N ALA A 102 -7.48 -18.41 31.79
CA ALA A 102 -8.48 -17.62 31.09
C ALA A 102 -8.19 -16.11 31.13
N ALA A 103 -8.03 -15.53 29.95
CA ALA A 103 -8.18 -14.10 29.70
C ALA A 103 -9.08 -13.97 28.48
N ASP A 104 -10.37 -14.15 28.72
CA ASP A 104 -11.39 -13.81 27.75
C ASP A 104 -11.88 -12.38 28.03
N SER A 105 -12.10 -11.64 26.96
CA SER A 105 -12.63 -10.27 26.86
C SER A 105 -11.71 -9.10 27.24
N GLU A 106 -10.98 -8.57 26.24
CA GLU A 106 -10.88 -7.12 25.91
C GLU A 106 -9.96 -6.88 24.68
N ALA A 107 -10.10 -7.67 23.62
CA ALA A 107 -9.64 -7.27 22.30
C ALA A 107 -10.82 -6.56 21.62
N GLU A 108 -10.79 -5.23 21.51
CA GLU A 108 -11.61 -4.56 20.50
C GLU A 108 -11.28 -5.20 19.16
N ASP A 109 -12.21 -5.97 18.60
CA ASP A 109 -12.10 -6.60 17.29
C ASP A 109 -11.83 -5.50 16.25
N LYS A 110 -10.55 -5.30 15.90
CA LYS A 110 -10.15 -4.34 14.87
C LYS A 110 -10.88 -4.70 13.58
N ALA A 111 -11.52 -3.71 12.97
CA ALA A 111 -12.17 -3.85 11.67
C ALA A 111 -11.23 -4.53 10.65
N PHE A 112 -11.73 -5.50 9.88
CA PHE A 112 -10.88 -6.32 9.00
C PHE A 112 -10.11 -5.46 7.98
N SER A 113 -10.72 -4.40 7.46
CA SER A 113 -10.05 -3.43 6.58
C SER A 113 -8.84 -2.73 7.24
N LYS A 114 -8.89 -2.52 8.55
CA LYS A 114 -7.77 -1.99 9.34
C LYS A 114 -6.68 -3.05 9.51
N VAL A 115 -7.06 -4.29 9.81
CA VAL A 115 -6.12 -5.43 9.89
C VAL A 115 -5.38 -5.61 8.57
N ILE A 116 -6.08 -5.61 7.43
CA ILE A 116 -5.47 -5.72 6.10
C ILE A 116 -4.46 -4.59 5.89
N ARG A 117 -4.85 -3.34 6.14
CA ARG A 117 -3.98 -2.17 5.98
C ARG A 117 -2.72 -2.26 6.85
N GLU A 118 -2.86 -2.58 8.13
CA GLU A 118 -1.72 -2.69 9.06
C GLU A 118 -0.76 -3.81 8.61
N THR A 119 -1.32 -4.92 8.16
CA THR A 119 -0.57 -6.11 7.76
C THR A 119 0.11 -5.97 6.41
N SER A 120 -0.50 -5.28 5.45
CA SER A 120 0.07 -5.10 4.11
C SER A 120 1.10 -3.97 4.05
N TRP A 121 1.11 -3.06 5.04
CA TRP A 121 2.04 -1.92 5.09
C TRP A 121 3.45 -2.32 5.51
N SER A 122 3.63 -3.41 6.27
CA SER A 122 4.97 -3.89 6.67
C SER A 122 5.81 -4.36 5.48
N ASP A 123 5.18 -4.77 4.38
CA ASP A 123 5.82 -5.54 3.32
C ASP A 123 6.20 -4.67 2.08
N HIS A 124 6.00 -3.35 2.15
CA HIS A 124 6.27 -2.41 1.02
C HIS A 124 7.75 -2.00 0.85
N SER A 125 8.71 -2.67 1.49
CA SER A 125 10.09 -2.17 1.61
C SER A 125 11.17 -3.02 0.92
N ASP A 126 10.87 -3.66 -0.21
CA ASP A 126 11.93 -4.27 -1.03
C ASP A 126 12.57 -3.23 -1.96
N SER A 127 13.89 -3.05 -1.80
CA SER A 127 14.67 -1.99 -2.43
C SER A 127 14.90 -2.17 -3.93
N GLU A 128 14.85 -3.39 -4.46
CA GLU A 128 15.10 -3.65 -5.88
C GLU A 128 13.93 -3.20 -6.77
N GLY A 129 12.67 -3.45 -6.36
CA GLY A 129 11.48 -2.99 -7.08
C GLY A 129 11.20 -1.49 -6.89
N ALA A 130 11.79 -0.90 -5.84
CA ALA A 130 11.68 0.54 -5.60
C ALA A 130 12.31 1.36 -6.72
N GLY A 131 13.39 0.89 -7.37
CA GLY A 131 14.13 1.68 -8.37
C GLY A 131 13.29 2.11 -9.59
N PHE A 132 12.51 1.21 -10.18
CA PHE A 132 11.65 1.54 -11.32
C PHE A 132 10.58 2.57 -10.94
N MET A 133 9.90 2.34 -9.81
CA MET A 133 8.87 3.25 -9.34
C MET A 133 9.49 4.59 -8.89
N ASP A 134 10.67 4.57 -8.29
CA ASP A 134 11.42 5.75 -7.87
C ASP A 134 11.76 6.64 -9.07
N ASP A 135 12.18 6.06 -10.19
CA ASP A 135 12.39 6.79 -11.44
C ASP A 135 11.12 7.48 -11.94
N ILE A 136 9.96 6.82 -11.86
CA ILE A 136 8.66 7.44 -12.22
C ILE A 136 8.34 8.58 -11.25
N MET A 137 8.44 8.33 -9.95
CA MET A 137 8.08 9.30 -8.91
C MET A 137 8.97 10.54 -8.92
N HIS A 138 10.21 10.41 -9.38
CA HIS A 138 11.16 11.52 -9.52
C HIS A 138 11.24 12.09 -10.95
N GLY A 139 10.38 11.63 -11.87
CA GLY A 139 10.35 12.15 -13.24
C GLY A 139 11.62 11.87 -14.05
N ARG A 140 12.26 10.72 -13.79
CA ARG A 140 13.43 10.20 -14.52
C ARG A 140 13.07 9.07 -15.49
N ALA A 141 11.86 8.55 -15.41
CA ALA A 141 11.38 7.49 -16.29
C ALA A 141 11.20 7.98 -17.74
N SER A 142 11.61 7.19 -18.73
CA SER A 142 11.38 7.54 -20.14
C SER A 142 9.90 7.34 -20.54
N ARG A 143 9.49 7.86 -21.70
CA ARG A 143 8.16 7.55 -22.26
C ARG A 143 8.02 6.05 -22.51
N GLN A 144 9.11 5.37 -22.88
CA GLN A 144 9.11 3.92 -23.07
C GLN A 144 8.92 3.20 -21.73
N ASP A 145 9.58 3.64 -20.65
CA ASP A 145 9.39 3.06 -19.32
C ASP A 145 7.91 3.16 -18.89
N TYR A 146 7.26 4.29 -19.18
CA TYR A 146 5.83 4.44 -18.92
C TYR A 146 4.98 3.48 -19.77
N ILE A 147 5.28 3.35 -21.06
CA ILE A 147 4.61 2.40 -21.97
C ILE A 147 4.73 0.96 -21.44
N ASP A 148 5.94 0.56 -21.03
CA ASP A 148 6.20 -0.77 -20.52
C ASP A 148 5.40 -1.04 -19.24
N LEU A 149 5.27 -0.04 -18.36
CA LEU A 149 4.41 -0.12 -17.17
C LEU A 149 2.92 -0.26 -17.53
N VAL A 150 2.41 0.53 -18.47
CA VAL A 150 1.00 0.47 -18.92
C VAL A 150 0.71 -0.90 -19.55
N ALA A 151 1.65 -1.46 -20.32
CA ALA A 151 1.54 -2.81 -20.86
C ALA A 151 1.41 -3.87 -19.75
N GLN A 152 2.19 -3.78 -18.68
CA GLN A 152 2.07 -4.73 -17.57
C GLN A 152 0.72 -4.61 -16.85
N HIS A 153 0.22 -3.39 -16.67
CA HIS A 153 -1.13 -3.19 -16.16
C HIS A 153 -2.18 -3.86 -17.04
N PHE A 154 -2.14 -3.69 -18.37
CA PHE A 154 -3.09 -4.33 -19.28
C PHE A 154 -3.25 -5.84 -19.01
N PHE A 155 -2.14 -6.59 -18.93
CA PHE A 155 -2.19 -8.03 -18.67
C PHE A 155 -2.73 -8.38 -17.27
N MET A 156 -2.42 -7.57 -16.25
CA MET A 156 -2.95 -7.77 -14.90
C MET A 156 -4.45 -7.51 -14.82
N TYR A 157 -4.93 -6.38 -15.36
CA TYR A 157 -6.35 -6.02 -15.33
C TYR A 157 -7.18 -6.92 -16.23
N GLU A 158 -6.64 -7.42 -17.34
CA GLU A 158 -7.34 -8.44 -18.12
C GLU A 158 -7.65 -9.68 -17.27
N ALA A 159 -6.67 -10.21 -16.54
CA ALA A 159 -6.90 -11.36 -15.68
C ALA A 159 -7.82 -11.03 -14.49
N LEU A 160 -7.61 -9.88 -13.86
CA LEU A 160 -8.36 -9.44 -12.68
C LEU A 160 -9.84 -9.17 -13.00
N GLU A 161 -10.13 -8.50 -14.12
CA GLU A 161 -11.49 -8.11 -14.47
C GLU A 161 -12.30 -9.30 -14.96
N VAL A 162 -11.68 -10.24 -15.69
CA VAL A 162 -12.31 -11.54 -16.02
C VAL A 162 -12.63 -12.35 -14.74
N ALA A 163 -11.77 -12.29 -13.72
CA ALA A 163 -12.05 -12.94 -12.44
C ALA A 163 -13.15 -12.22 -11.65
N ALA A 164 -13.15 -10.89 -11.63
CA ALA A 164 -14.15 -10.08 -10.94
C ALA A 164 -15.55 -10.22 -11.56
N GLU A 165 -15.64 -10.27 -12.89
CA GLU A 165 -16.90 -10.45 -13.63
C GLU A 165 -17.66 -11.71 -13.20
N GLN A 166 -16.95 -12.80 -12.90
CA GLN A 166 -17.53 -14.07 -12.42
C GLN A 166 -18.28 -13.91 -11.10
N LEU A 167 -17.92 -12.91 -10.29
CA LEU A 167 -18.48 -12.66 -8.97
C LEU A 167 -19.52 -11.53 -8.95
N THR A 168 -19.76 -10.83 -10.06
CA THR A 168 -20.66 -9.65 -10.10
C THR A 168 -22.10 -9.95 -9.69
N ALA A 169 -22.54 -11.20 -9.84
CA ALA A 169 -23.85 -11.66 -9.40
C ALA A 169 -23.92 -11.97 -7.88
N ASP A 170 -22.77 -12.10 -7.21
CA ASP A 170 -22.70 -12.33 -5.76
C ASP A 170 -22.92 -11.02 -4.99
N PRO A 171 -23.97 -10.93 -4.14
CA PRO A 171 -24.22 -9.73 -3.33
C PRO A 171 -23.07 -9.34 -2.40
N ALA A 172 -22.24 -10.31 -1.98
CA ALA A 172 -21.06 -10.04 -1.16
C ALA A 172 -19.95 -9.36 -1.95
N PHE A 173 -19.95 -9.47 -3.29
CA PHE A 173 -18.95 -8.87 -4.15
C PHE A 173 -19.42 -7.60 -4.88
N ALA A 174 -20.71 -7.48 -5.18
CA ALA A 174 -21.28 -6.45 -6.06
C ALA A 174 -20.83 -5.01 -5.73
N ASP A 175 -20.75 -4.66 -4.44
CA ASP A 175 -20.33 -3.32 -3.99
C ASP A 175 -18.85 -2.99 -4.28
N PHE A 176 -17.99 -3.98 -4.50
CA PHE A 176 -16.57 -3.77 -4.77
C PHE A 176 -16.30 -3.35 -6.21
N HIS A 177 -17.15 -3.75 -7.16
CA HIS A 177 -16.84 -3.71 -8.59
C HIS A 177 -17.88 -2.96 -9.44
N PRO A 178 -18.13 -1.66 -9.16
CA PRO A 178 -18.99 -0.86 -10.03
C PRO A 178 -18.36 -0.68 -11.41
N ALA A 179 -19.19 -0.56 -12.46
CA ALA A 179 -18.71 -0.43 -13.85
C ALA A 179 -17.70 0.72 -14.04
N ALA A 180 -17.86 1.83 -13.31
CA ALA A 180 -16.95 2.98 -13.37
C ALA A 180 -15.55 2.72 -12.78
N LEU A 181 -15.31 1.56 -12.14
CA LEU A 181 -14.01 1.15 -11.64
C LEU A 181 -13.19 0.39 -12.68
N VAL A 182 -13.84 -0.30 -13.62
CA VAL A 182 -13.21 -1.15 -14.65
C VAL A 182 -12.22 -0.35 -15.48
N ARG A 183 -11.04 -0.92 -15.77
CA ARG A 183 -9.86 -0.28 -16.35
C ARG A 183 -9.42 -0.86 -17.69
N LYS A 184 -9.82 -2.07 -18.07
CA LYS A 184 -9.34 -2.71 -19.32
C LYS A 184 -9.55 -1.80 -20.54
N SER A 185 -10.73 -1.24 -20.75
CA SER A 185 -11.00 -0.35 -21.89
C SER A 185 -10.15 0.92 -21.90
N ALA A 186 -9.89 1.50 -20.72
CA ALA A 186 -9.01 2.65 -20.58
C ALA A 186 -7.55 2.28 -20.91
N LEU A 187 -7.07 1.12 -20.46
CA LEU A 187 -5.74 0.61 -20.79
C LEU A 187 -5.58 0.32 -22.29
N GLU A 188 -6.61 -0.22 -22.94
CA GLU A 188 -6.60 -0.44 -24.39
C GLU A 188 -6.53 0.89 -25.16
N SER A 189 -7.25 1.92 -24.70
CA SER A 189 -7.24 3.27 -25.29
C SER A 189 -5.88 3.95 -25.08
N ASP A 190 -5.30 3.83 -23.89
CA ASP A 190 -3.97 4.35 -23.58
C ASP A 190 -2.89 3.69 -24.43
N LEU A 191 -2.90 2.36 -24.56
CA LEU A 191 -1.91 1.65 -25.38
C LEU A 191 -2.03 1.98 -26.87
N ALA A 192 -3.26 2.11 -27.39
CA ALA A 192 -3.49 2.55 -28.76
C ALA A 192 -2.92 3.95 -29.00
N TYR A 193 -3.12 4.88 -28.06
CA TYR A 193 -2.55 6.23 -28.16
C TYR A 193 -1.01 6.25 -28.05
N LEU A 194 -0.46 5.45 -27.13
CA LEU A 194 0.96 5.50 -26.82
C LEU A 194 1.84 4.82 -27.87
N ILE A 195 1.36 3.71 -28.44
CA ILE A 195 2.12 2.82 -29.33
C ILE A 195 1.62 2.88 -30.79
N GLY A 196 0.31 2.97 -31.00
CA GLY A 196 -0.36 2.86 -32.30
C GLY A 196 -1.40 1.73 -32.35
N ASP A 197 -2.13 1.61 -33.47
CA ASP A 197 -3.19 0.60 -33.64
C ASP A 197 -2.70 -0.85 -33.52
N ASP A 198 -1.41 -1.09 -33.78
CA ASP A 198 -0.73 -2.39 -33.69
C ASP A 198 -0.19 -2.70 -32.27
N TRP A 199 -0.59 -1.93 -31.25
CA TRP A 199 -0.05 -2.05 -29.89
C TRP A 199 -0.09 -3.47 -29.33
N ARG A 200 -1.13 -4.26 -29.64
CA ARG A 200 -1.28 -5.64 -29.14
C ARG A 200 -0.15 -6.55 -29.59
N GLU A 201 0.44 -6.29 -30.76
CA GLU A 201 1.54 -7.08 -31.32
C GLU A 201 2.91 -6.63 -30.78
N ARG A 202 2.95 -5.47 -30.12
CA ARG A 202 4.18 -4.79 -29.70
C ARG A 202 4.45 -4.83 -28.20
N ILE A 203 3.47 -5.25 -27.40
CA ILE A 203 3.63 -5.42 -25.96
C ILE A 203 3.90 -6.87 -25.60
N SER A 204 4.67 -7.09 -24.53
CA SER A 204 4.84 -8.39 -23.91
C SER A 204 4.78 -8.27 -22.39
N ALA A 205 4.28 -9.33 -21.76
CA ALA A 205 4.31 -9.45 -20.32
C ALA A 205 5.73 -9.83 -19.88
N VAL A 206 6.24 -9.17 -18.84
CA VAL A 206 7.45 -9.67 -18.15
C VAL A 206 7.10 -10.92 -17.34
N PRO A 207 8.08 -11.79 -17.01
CA PRO A 207 7.81 -13.05 -16.30
C PRO A 207 6.97 -12.89 -15.02
N ALA A 208 7.24 -11.86 -14.21
CA ALA A 208 6.44 -11.58 -13.01
C ALA A 208 4.98 -11.21 -13.32
N THR A 209 4.71 -10.49 -14.42
CA THR A 209 3.34 -10.16 -14.87
C THR A 209 2.60 -11.42 -15.32
N GLU A 210 3.26 -12.30 -16.08
CA GLU A 210 2.67 -13.58 -16.50
C GLU A 210 2.31 -14.46 -15.30
N ALA A 211 3.23 -14.54 -14.32
CA ALA A 211 3.02 -15.27 -13.09
C ALA A 211 1.86 -14.68 -12.27
N TYR A 212 1.77 -13.35 -12.19
CA TYR A 212 0.69 -12.69 -11.47
C TYR A 212 -0.68 -12.95 -12.12
N ALA A 213 -0.78 -12.74 -13.43
CA ALA A 213 -2.00 -13.03 -14.18
C ALA A 213 -2.40 -14.51 -14.05
N THR A 214 -1.43 -15.42 -13.98
CA THR A 214 -1.67 -16.84 -13.74
C THR A 214 -2.22 -17.10 -12.35
N ARG A 215 -1.64 -16.50 -11.30
CA ARG A 215 -2.16 -16.61 -9.94
C ARG A 215 -3.62 -16.16 -9.84
N ILE A 216 -3.96 -15.01 -10.44
CA ILE A 216 -5.34 -14.50 -10.45
C ILE A 216 -6.30 -15.51 -11.09
N ARG A 217 -5.90 -16.13 -12.20
CA ARG A 217 -6.70 -17.17 -12.87
C ARG A 217 -6.85 -18.44 -12.03
N GLU A 218 -5.80 -18.85 -11.31
CA GLU A 218 -5.87 -19.97 -10.36
C GLU A 218 -6.88 -19.70 -9.26
N ILE A 219 -6.80 -18.53 -8.61
CA ILE A 219 -7.73 -18.11 -7.56
C ILE A 219 -9.18 -18.05 -8.08
N ALA A 220 -9.38 -17.56 -9.31
CA ALA A 220 -10.69 -17.54 -9.94
C ALA A 220 -11.22 -18.96 -10.21
N ALA A 221 -10.37 -19.89 -10.67
CA ALA A 221 -10.76 -21.27 -10.91
C ALA A 221 -11.20 -22.01 -9.63
N GLU A 222 -10.68 -21.61 -8.47
CA GLU A 222 -11.12 -22.09 -7.17
C GLU A 222 -12.51 -21.57 -6.74
N ASN A 223 -13.08 -20.59 -7.48
CA ASN A 223 -14.27 -19.83 -7.08
C ASN A 223 -14.12 -19.20 -5.68
N TRP A 224 -12.90 -18.79 -5.34
CA TRP A 224 -12.58 -18.28 -4.02
C TRP A 224 -12.77 -16.75 -3.96
N LEU A 225 -13.99 -16.32 -3.60
CA LEU A 225 -14.36 -14.90 -3.53
C LEU A 225 -13.39 -14.06 -2.68
N PRO A 226 -13.03 -14.43 -1.44
CA PRO A 226 -12.05 -13.69 -0.67
C PRO A 226 -10.70 -13.54 -1.39
N GLY A 227 -10.23 -14.56 -2.09
CA GLY A 227 -8.99 -14.49 -2.86
C GLY A 227 -9.05 -13.49 -4.02
N ILE A 228 -10.15 -13.47 -4.77
CA ILE A 228 -10.34 -12.47 -5.84
C ILE A 228 -10.37 -11.05 -5.22
N VAL A 229 -11.08 -10.87 -4.09
CA VAL A 229 -11.12 -9.60 -3.37
C VAL A 229 -9.73 -9.17 -2.87
N ALA A 230 -8.84 -10.10 -2.52
CA ALA A 230 -7.47 -9.79 -2.12
C ALA A 230 -6.67 -9.13 -3.26
N HIS A 231 -6.71 -9.69 -4.47
CA HIS A 231 -6.05 -9.08 -5.64
C HIS A 231 -6.72 -7.77 -6.07
N HIS A 232 -8.05 -7.76 -6.05
CA HIS A 232 -8.86 -6.57 -6.38
C HIS A 232 -8.55 -5.41 -5.43
N TYR A 233 -8.45 -5.68 -4.12
CA TYR A 233 -8.04 -4.72 -3.11
C TYR A 233 -6.67 -4.14 -3.42
N THR A 234 -5.68 -5.01 -3.61
CA THR A 234 -4.28 -4.61 -3.81
C THR A 234 -4.11 -3.71 -5.03
N ARG A 235 -4.82 -3.98 -6.14
CA ARG A 235 -4.76 -3.19 -7.36
C ARG A 235 -5.55 -1.88 -7.26
N TYR A 236 -6.88 -1.95 -7.12
CA TYR A 236 -7.73 -0.77 -7.23
C TYR A 236 -7.52 0.25 -6.10
N LEU A 237 -7.29 -0.19 -4.86
CA LEU A 237 -7.04 0.77 -3.77
C LEU A 237 -5.66 1.42 -3.90
N GLY A 238 -4.71 0.74 -4.55
CA GLY A 238 -3.43 1.29 -4.97
C GLY A 238 -3.62 2.44 -5.96
N ASP A 239 -4.38 2.20 -7.04
CA ASP A 239 -4.63 3.20 -8.09
C ASP A 239 -5.35 4.45 -7.54
N LEU A 240 -6.34 4.24 -6.68
CA LEU A 240 -7.13 5.29 -6.04
C LEU A 240 -6.39 6.01 -4.89
N SER A 241 -5.15 5.61 -4.59
CA SER A 241 -4.32 6.26 -3.57
C SER A 241 -3.10 6.94 -4.19
N GLY A 242 -2.24 6.16 -4.87
CA GLY A 242 -0.99 6.63 -5.45
C GLY A 242 -1.09 6.96 -6.94
N GLY A 243 -2.00 6.31 -7.67
CA GLY A 243 -2.13 6.45 -9.14
C GLY A 243 -2.37 7.88 -9.60
N GLN A 244 -3.10 8.69 -8.82
CA GLN A 244 -3.33 10.11 -9.13
C GLN A 244 -2.06 10.96 -9.13
N MET A 245 -1.05 10.60 -8.33
CA MET A 245 0.25 11.27 -8.35
C MET A 245 1.05 10.86 -9.59
N ILE A 246 1.03 9.56 -9.91
CA ILE A 246 1.67 9.02 -11.11
C ILE A 246 1.11 9.71 -12.36
N ALA A 247 -0.21 9.75 -12.50
CA ALA A 247 -0.90 10.40 -13.62
C ALA A 247 -0.41 11.83 -13.87
N LYS A 248 -0.34 12.66 -12.82
CA LYS A 248 0.12 14.04 -12.92
C LYS A 248 1.58 14.16 -13.34
N LEU A 249 2.44 13.27 -12.83
CA LEU A 249 3.86 13.24 -13.15
C LEU A 249 4.09 12.84 -14.60
N VAL A 250 3.51 11.71 -15.04
CA VAL A 250 3.70 11.20 -16.41
C VAL A 250 3.07 12.13 -17.44
N ALA A 251 1.91 12.74 -17.14
CA ALA A 251 1.27 13.72 -18.00
C ALA A 251 2.18 14.92 -18.26
N LYS A 252 2.72 15.50 -17.19
CA LYS A 252 3.66 16.62 -17.28
C LYS A 252 4.95 16.24 -17.99
N GLN A 253 5.50 15.06 -17.69
CA GLN A 253 6.81 14.64 -18.17
C GLN A 253 6.81 14.30 -19.66
N HIS A 254 5.70 13.76 -20.18
CA HIS A 254 5.60 13.27 -21.55
C HIS A 254 4.63 14.08 -22.42
N ASP A 255 4.21 15.26 -21.96
CA ASP A 255 3.28 16.16 -22.65
C ASP A 255 1.97 15.46 -23.05
N LEU A 256 1.45 14.64 -22.14
CA LEU A 256 0.15 13.99 -22.30
C LEU A 256 -0.92 14.91 -21.72
N ALA A 257 -1.98 15.16 -22.48
CA ALA A 257 -3.17 15.81 -21.98
C ALA A 257 -4.00 14.79 -21.18
N ASP A 258 -5.02 14.20 -21.82
CA ASP A 258 -5.85 13.15 -21.22
C ASP A 258 -5.63 11.78 -21.87
N ALA A 259 -5.23 11.75 -23.14
CA ALA A 259 -4.97 10.52 -23.88
C ALA A 259 -3.62 9.90 -23.49
N GLY A 260 -3.61 8.59 -23.27
CA GLY A 260 -2.44 7.86 -22.79
C GLY A 260 -2.32 7.80 -21.27
N ILE A 261 -3.28 8.34 -20.52
CA ILE A 261 -3.37 8.25 -19.05
C ILE A 261 -4.81 7.97 -18.55
N GLU A 262 -5.73 7.55 -19.42
CA GLU A 262 -7.13 7.28 -19.10
C GLU A 262 -7.29 6.22 -18.00
N PHE A 263 -6.33 5.29 -17.86
CA PHE A 263 -6.26 4.33 -16.77
C PHE A 263 -6.47 4.99 -15.39
N TYR A 264 -5.89 6.17 -15.20
CA TYR A 264 -5.97 6.92 -13.94
C TYR A 264 -7.22 7.81 -13.81
N ASN A 265 -8.06 7.88 -14.83
CA ASN A 265 -9.27 8.70 -14.81
C ASN A 265 -10.44 7.94 -14.16
N PHE A 266 -10.77 8.32 -12.92
CA PHE A 266 -11.91 7.77 -12.17
C PHE A 266 -13.04 8.79 -11.99
N THR A 267 -13.17 9.78 -12.89
CA THR A 267 -14.22 10.82 -12.75
C THR A 267 -15.63 10.22 -12.70
N GLU A 268 -15.90 9.16 -13.46
CA GLU A 268 -17.21 8.49 -13.47
C GLU A 268 -17.53 7.75 -12.16
N LEU A 269 -16.51 7.41 -11.35
CA LEU A 269 -16.68 6.80 -10.03
C LEU A 269 -17.24 7.80 -9.00
N GLY A 270 -17.12 9.09 -9.28
CA GLY A 270 -17.51 10.16 -8.37
C GLY A 270 -16.48 10.37 -7.25
N SER A 271 -16.94 10.41 -6.00
CA SER A 271 -16.07 10.70 -4.85
C SER A 271 -15.18 9.51 -4.51
N ILE A 272 -13.89 9.58 -4.89
CA ILE A 272 -12.88 8.59 -4.53
C ILE A 272 -12.85 8.31 -3.02
N PRO A 273 -12.83 9.32 -2.11
CA PRO A 273 -12.88 9.05 -0.68
C PRO A 273 -14.13 8.27 -0.25
N ALA A 274 -15.30 8.61 -0.81
CA ALA A 274 -16.54 7.90 -0.50
C ALA A 274 -16.48 6.44 -0.98
N PHE A 275 -16.02 6.20 -2.21
CA PHE A 275 -15.85 4.85 -2.74
C PHE A 275 -14.88 4.02 -1.88
N LYS A 276 -13.73 4.58 -1.48
CA LYS A 276 -12.78 3.88 -0.60
C LYS A 276 -13.40 3.51 0.76
N ASN A 277 -14.32 4.34 1.28
CA ASN A 277 -15.03 4.02 2.51
C ASN A 277 -16.06 2.90 2.30
N THR A 278 -16.81 2.93 1.20
CA THR A 278 -17.70 1.83 0.80
C THR A 278 -16.92 0.52 0.65
N TYR A 279 -15.78 0.57 -0.03
CA TYR A 279 -14.91 -0.60 -0.22
C TYR A 279 -14.44 -1.17 1.12
N ARG A 280 -13.95 -0.32 2.04
CA ARG A 280 -13.52 -0.78 3.38
C ARG A 280 -14.67 -1.38 4.17
N ALA A 281 -15.86 -0.79 4.13
CA ALA A 281 -17.04 -1.37 4.76
C ALA A 281 -17.39 -2.74 4.14
N GLY A 282 -17.19 -2.92 2.83
CA GLY A 282 -17.29 -4.22 2.17
C GLY A 282 -16.29 -5.24 2.73
N LEU A 283 -15.02 -4.85 2.88
CA LEU A 283 -13.99 -5.70 3.49
C LEU A 283 -14.33 -6.07 4.93
N ASP A 284 -14.87 -5.14 5.72
CA ASP A 284 -15.28 -5.41 7.10
C ASP A 284 -16.41 -6.45 7.16
N ARG A 285 -17.42 -6.33 6.28
CA ARG A 285 -18.49 -7.33 6.16
C ARG A 285 -17.96 -8.69 5.72
N LEU A 286 -17.06 -8.71 4.73
CA LEU A 286 -16.43 -9.94 4.27
C LEU A 286 -15.63 -10.59 5.42
N GLY A 287 -14.89 -9.80 6.18
CA GLY A 287 -14.15 -10.25 7.37
C GLY A 287 -15.03 -10.94 8.39
N VAL A 288 -16.20 -10.37 8.71
CA VAL A 288 -17.18 -10.99 9.63
C VAL A 288 -17.68 -12.35 9.13
N SER A 289 -17.77 -12.55 7.81
CA SER A 289 -18.23 -13.82 7.22
C SER A 289 -17.20 -14.94 7.19
N MET A 290 -15.93 -14.62 7.43
CA MET A 290 -14.80 -15.55 7.37
C MET A 290 -14.37 -16.00 8.78
N ASP A 291 -14.01 -17.27 8.91
CA ASP A 291 -13.32 -17.77 10.10
C ASP A 291 -11.85 -17.32 10.14
N ASP A 292 -11.14 -17.62 11.23
CA ASP A 292 -9.75 -17.19 11.41
C ASP A 292 -8.78 -17.79 10.38
N ALA A 293 -9.03 -19.02 9.94
CA ALA A 293 -8.20 -19.69 8.94
C ALA A 293 -8.37 -19.01 7.58
N GLU A 294 -9.60 -18.67 7.22
CA GLU A 294 -9.95 -18.00 5.98
C GLU A 294 -9.46 -16.54 5.97
N ARG A 295 -9.60 -15.81 7.09
CA ARG A 295 -9.00 -14.47 7.27
C ARG A 295 -7.49 -14.51 7.12
N LYS A 296 -6.81 -15.50 7.70
CA LYS A 296 -5.36 -15.68 7.55
C LYS A 296 -4.99 -15.95 6.09
N ARG A 297 -5.72 -16.83 5.42
CA ARG A 297 -5.53 -17.16 3.99
C ARG A 297 -5.71 -15.92 3.11
N PHE A 298 -6.74 -15.09 3.37
CA PHE A 298 -6.95 -13.81 2.69
C PHE A 298 -5.74 -12.88 2.86
N LEU A 299 -5.25 -12.72 4.09
CA LEU A 299 -4.11 -11.84 4.39
C LEU A 299 -2.82 -12.36 3.74
N GLU A 300 -2.63 -13.67 3.64
CA GLU A 300 -1.53 -14.27 2.88
C GLU A 300 -1.66 -13.97 1.38
N GLU A 301 -2.87 -14.05 0.81
CA GLU A 301 -3.09 -13.72 -0.61
C GLU A 301 -2.85 -12.24 -0.92
N VAL A 302 -3.24 -11.35 -0.01
CA VAL A 302 -2.91 -9.91 -0.14
C VAL A 302 -1.40 -9.72 -0.21
N ARG A 303 -0.61 -10.41 0.63
CA ARG A 303 0.85 -10.33 0.60
C ARG A 303 1.42 -10.88 -0.70
N ILE A 304 0.90 -12.00 -1.19
CA ILE A 304 1.27 -12.57 -2.50
C ILE A 304 1.03 -11.55 -3.62
N ALA A 305 -0.15 -10.89 -3.62
CA ALA A 305 -0.50 -9.85 -4.58
C ALA A 305 0.48 -8.65 -4.55
N TYR A 306 0.90 -8.22 -3.36
CA TYR A 306 1.93 -7.18 -3.22
C TYR A 306 3.31 -7.65 -3.71
N GLY A 307 3.69 -8.90 -3.39
CA GLY A 307 4.93 -9.50 -3.87
C GLY A 307 5.01 -9.52 -5.40
N PHE A 308 3.90 -9.82 -6.08
CA PHE A 308 3.84 -9.75 -7.54
C PHE A 308 4.01 -8.31 -8.08
N ASN A 309 3.37 -7.31 -7.48
CA ASN A 309 3.57 -5.91 -7.89
C ASN A 309 5.06 -5.52 -7.80
N THR A 310 5.73 -5.87 -6.70
CA THR A 310 7.17 -5.62 -6.52
C THR A 310 7.99 -6.36 -7.58
N ALA A 311 7.72 -7.65 -7.80
CA ALA A 311 8.44 -8.46 -8.79
C ALA A 311 8.30 -7.92 -10.21
N VAL A 312 7.14 -7.36 -10.57
CA VAL A 312 6.93 -6.69 -11.86
C VAL A 312 7.84 -5.48 -12.02
N PHE A 313 7.96 -4.65 -10.99
CA PHE A 313 8.88 -3.51 -11.03
C PHE A 313 10.35 -3.95 -11.15
N VAL A 314 10.72 -5.03 -10.46
CA VAL A 314 12.07 -5.62 -10.57
C VAL A 314 12.34 -6.11 -12.01
N ASP A 315 11.40 -6.83 -12.61
CA ASP A 315 11.56 -7.32 -13.98
C ASP A 315 11.59 -6.18 -15.00
N LEU A 316 10.78 -5.14 -14.83
CA LEU A 316 10.84 -3.92 -15.66
C LEU A 316 12.18 -3.19 -15.50
N SER A 317 12.72 -3.08 -14.29
CA SER A 317 14.08 -2.55 -14.06
C SER A 317 15.14 -3.35 -14.80
N ARG A 318 15.05 -4.69 -14.80
CA ARG A 318 15.98 -5.56 -15.55
C ARG A 318 15.83 -5.37 -17.05
N GLN A 319 14.61 -5.32 -17.57
CA GLN A 319 14.33 -5.09 -18.99
C GLN A 319 14.93 -3.77 -19.46
N LYS A 320 14.70 -2.68 -18.70
CA LYS A 320 15.27 -1.35 -18.95
C LYS A 320 16.80 -1.36 -18.98
N ALA A 321 17.45 -2.14 -18.13
CA ALA A 321 18.91 -2.24 -18.09
C ALA A 321 19.52 -3.00 -19.29
N THR A 322 18.70 -3.76 -20.03
CA THR A 322 19.13 -4.56 -21.20
C THR A 322 18.74 -3.97 -22.55
N ALA A 323 17.93 -2.90 -22.57
CA ALA A 323 17.47 -2.19 -23.76
C ALA A 323 18.49 -1.12 -24.21
#